data_AF-A0A800UEV0-F1
#
_entry.id   AF-A0A800UEV0-F1
#
_cell.length_a   1.000
_cell.length_b   1.000
_cell.length_c   1.000
_cell.angle_alpha   90.00
_cell.angle_beta   90.00
_cell.angle_gamma   90.00
#
_symmetry.space_group_name_H-M   'P 1'
#
loop_
_entity.id
_entity.type
_entity.pdbx_description
1 polymer ?
#
loop_
_entity_poly.entity_id
_entity_poly.type
_entity_poly.pdbx_seq_one_letter_code
_entity_poly.pdbx_strand_id
1 'polypeptide(L)'
;MYAETDFFLALLKERDWLKKNAEQIYKKHKGKIWTSTHTLMELILLAYRDGKDPLEMVEGASNLVEVREPKIGVNGFIYLHVM
;
A
#
# COMPACT_ATOMS: atom_id res chain seq x y z
N MET A 1 8.53 4.64 -8.53
CA MET A 1 7.24 5.33 -8.53
C MET A 1 6.55 4.95 -7.25
N TYR A 2 6.16 5.93 -6.44
CA TYR A 2 5.48 5.66 -5.18
C TYR A 2 3.98 5.44 -5.45
N ALA A 3 3.38 4.46 -4.79
CA ALA A 3 1.96 4.14 -4.88
C ALA A 3 1.27 4.26 -3.52
N GLU A 4 0.11 4.90 -3.51
CA GLU A 4 -0.72 5.12 -2.33
C GLU A 4 -1.85 4.09 -2.21
N THR A 5 -2.58 4.16 -1.12
CA THR A 5 -3.65 3.23 -0.72
C THR A 5 -4.69 2.98 -1.81
N ASP A 6 -5.11 4.01 -2.53
CA ASP A 6 -6.10 3.93 -3.60
C ASP A 6 -5.66 3.02 -4.75
N PHE A 7 -4.38 3.04 -5.10
CA PHE A 7 -3.79 2.15 -6.10
C PHE A 7 -3.93 0.68 -5.70
N PHE A 8 -3.70 0.35 -4.43
CA PHE A 8 -3.83 -1.03 -3.93
C PHE A 8 -5.29 -1.45 -3.83
N LEU A 9 -6.19 -0.57 -3.35
CA LEU A 9 -7.62 -0.87 -3.34
C LEU A 9 -8.13 -1.18 -4.76
N ALA A 10 -7.68 -0.41 -5.75
CA ALA A 10 -8.04 -0.63 -7.14
C ALA A 10 -7.57 -1.99 -7.69
N LEU A 11 -6.39 -2.47 -7.27
CA LEU A 11 -5.84 -3.76 -7.68
C LEU A 11 -6.49 -4.94 -6.93
N LEU A 12 -6.74 -4.80 -5.63
CA LEU A 12 -7.16 -5.88 -4.74
C LEU A 12 -8.68 -6.12 -4.75
N LYS A 13 -9.49 -5.06 -4.88
CA LYS A 13 -10.94 -5.19 -4.89
C LYS A 13 -11.40 -5.83 -6.19
N GLU A 14 -12.41 -6.70 -6.12
CA GLU A 14 -13.00 -7.33 -7.31
C GLU A 14 -13.52 -6.28 -8.29
N ARG A 15 -14.23 -5.28 -7.76
CA ARG A 15 -14.82 -4.16 -8.49
C ARG A 15 -14.29 -2.85 -7.92
N ASP A 16 -13.57 -2.12 -8.76
CA ASP A 16 -13.13 -0.75 -8.49
C ASP A 16 -13.10 0.03 -9.80
N TRP A 17 -13.54 1.29 -9.77
CA TRP A 17 -13.61 2.16 -10.94
C TRP A 17 -12.22 2.52 -11.51
N LEU A 18 -11.16 2.43 -10.70
CA LEU A 18 -9.77 2.66 -11.10
C LEU A 18 -9.03 1.38 -11.54
N LYS A 19 -9.65 0.20 -11.36
CA LYS A 19 -8.97 -1.11 -11.51
C LYS A 19 -8.21 -1.27 -12.81
N LYS A 20 -8.87 -1.00 -13.95
CA LYS A 20 -8.25 -1.15 -15.28
C LYS A 20 -7.01 -0.26 -15.45
N ASN A 21 -7.06 0.98 -14.95
CA ASN A 21 -5.95 1.90 -15.03
C ASN A 21 -4.82 1.47 -14.09
N ALA A 22 -5.15 1.06 -12.87
CA ALA A 22 -4.18 0.56 -11.90
C ALA A 22 -3.44 -0.69 -12.45
N GLU A 23 -4.17 -1.64 -13.05
CA GLU A 23 -3.58 -2.83 -13.67
C GLU A 23 -2.63 -2.47 -14.83
N GLN A 24 -3.00 -1.51 -15.67
CA GLN A 24 -2.15 -1.04 -16.76
C GLN A 24 -0.86 -0.39 -16.25
N ILE A 25 -0.98 0.48 -15.25
CA ILE A 25 0.17 1.13 -14.59
C ILE A 25 1.05 0.09 -13.91
N TYR A 26 0.46 -0.86 -13.18
CA TYR A 26 1.18 -1.96 -12.52
C TYR A 26 2.00 -2.76 -13.53
N LYS A 27 1.37 -3.19 -14.63
CA LYS A 27 2.05 -3.94 -15.70
C LYS A 27 3.17 -3.13 -16.35
N LYS A 28 2.92 -1.84 -16.65
CA LYS A 28 3.88 -0.95 -17.32
C LYS A 28 5.11 -0.63 -16.46
N HIS A 29 4.92 -0.53 -15.14
CA HIS A 29 5.96 -0.10 -14.20
C HIS A 29 6.37 -1.20 -13.21
N LYS A 30 6.10 -2.48 -13.53
CA LYS A 30 6.39 -3.62 -12.65
C LYS A 30 7.86 -3.62 -12.19
N GLY A 31 8.08 -3.86 -10.90
CA GLY A 31 9.40 -3.81 -10.26
C GLY A 31 9.97 -2.40 -10.05
N LYS A 32 9.28 -1.34 -10.50
CA LYS A 32 9.65 0.07 -10.26
C LYS A 32 8.68 0.79 -9.34
N ILE A 33 7.58 0.14 -8.96
CA ILE A 33 6.61 0.64 -8.00
C ILE A 33 7.03 0.19 -6.61
N TRP A 34 6.91 1.09 -5.64
CA TRP A 34 7.13 0.81 -4.22
C TRP A 34 6.10 1.59 -3.39
N THR A 35 5.87 1.17 -2.16
CA THR A 35 4.97 1.86 -1.22
C THR A 35 5.58 1.94 0.18
N SER A 36 4.88 2.58 1.12
CA SER A 36 5.33 2.74 2.49
C SER A 36 4.57 1.86 3.48
N THR A 37 5.13 1.69 4.67
CA THR A 37 4.41 1.10 5.80
C THR A 37 3.19 1.95 6.22
N HIS A 38 3.19 3.26 5.94
CA HIS A 38 2.03 4.12 6.21
C HIS A 38 0.84 3.75 5.32
N THR A 39 1.10 3.46 4.03
CA THR A 39 0.07 2.96 3.11
C THR A 39 -0.49 1.60 3.57
N LEU A 40 0.35 0.71 4.12
CA LEU A 40 -0.13 -0.54 4.71
C LEU A 40 -0.99 -0.31 5.96
N MET A 41 -0.62 0.64 6.82
CA MET A 41 -1.44 1.01 7.99
C MET A 41 -2.80 1.56 7.56
N GLU A 42 -2.85 2.38 6.51
CA GLU A 42 -4.13 2.88 5.98
C GLU A 42 -4.99 1.74 5.43
N LEU A 43 -4.41 0.79 4.69
CA LEU A 43 -5.13 -0.41 4.24
C LEU A 43 -5.71 -1.22 5.41
N ILE A 44 -4.97 -1.36 6.52
CA ILE A 44 -5.48 -2.00 7.75
C ILE A 44 -6.71 -1.26 8.27
N LEU A 45 -6.60 0.08 8.44
CA LEU A 45 -7.70 0.90 8.95
C LEU A 45 -8.95 0.83 8.06
N LEU A 46 -8.75 0.84 6.74
CA LEU A 46 -9.85 0.71 5.77
C LEU A 46 -10.45 -0.70 5.78
N ALA A 47 -9.65 -1.74 5.92
CA ALA A 47 -10.14 -3.11 6.05
C ALA A 47 -11.02 -3.26 7.29
N TYR A 48 -10.57 -2.74 8.44
CA TYR A 48 -11.39 -2.70 9.66
C TYR A 48 -12.69 -1.94 9.46
N ARG A 49 -12.63 -0.75 8.85
CA ARG A 49 -13.82 0.08 8.58
C ARG A 49 -14.83 -0.65 7.68
N ASP A 50 -14.35 -1.37 6.68
CA ASP A 50 -15.18 -2.03 5.67
C ASP A 50 -15.54 -3.49 6.02
N GLY A 51 -15.17 -3.96 7.22
CA GLY A 51 -15.43 -5.34 7.67
C GLY A 51 -14.69 -6.40 6.86
N LYS A 52 -13.50 -6.07 6.34
CA LYS A 52 -12.61 -6.95 5.58
C LYS A 52 -11.47 -7.44 6.45
N ASP A 53 -10.84 -8.55 6.06
CA ASP A 53 -9.64 -9.04 6.72
C ASP A 53 -8.46 -8.09 6.46
N PRO A 54 -7.90 -7.44 7.51
CA PRO A 54 -6.76 -6.55 7.35
C PRO A 54 -5.49 -7.28 6.90
N LEU A 55 -5.30 -8.54 7.30
CA LEU A 55 -4.13 -9.33 6.94
C LEU A 55 -4.15 -9.65 5.45
N GLU A 56 -5.28 -10.09 4.90
CA GLU A 56 -5.44 -10.35 3.46
C GLU A 56 -5.14 -9.09 2.62
N MET A 57 -5.60 -7.91 3.08
CA MET A 57 -5.34 -6.64 2.38
C MET A 57 -3.85 -6.26 2.39
N VAL A 58 -3.18 -6.40 3.54
CA VAL A 58 -1.75 -6.07 3.67
C VAL A 58 -0.87 -7.06 2.93
N GLU A 59 -1.16 -8.36 3.00
CA GLU A 59 -0.45 -9.39 2.24
C GLU A 59 -0.65 -9.17 0.74
N GLY A 60 -1.88 -8.86 0.32
CA GLY A 60 -2.19 -8.51 -1.07
C GLY A 60 -1.34 -7.35 -1.59
N ALA A 61 -1.24 -6.26 -0.82
CA ALA A 61 -0.46 -5.08 -1.22
C ALA A 61 1.05 -5.33 -1.20
N SER A 62 1.57 -5.93 -0.11
CA SER A 62 3.01 -6.17 0.08
C SER A 62 3.59 -7.22 -0.87
N ASN A 63 2.77 -8.15 -1.37
CA ASN A 63 3.18 -9.10 -2.42
C ASN A 63 3.27 -8.47 -3.82
N LEU A 64 2.64 -7.31 -4.04
CA LEU A 64 2.63 -6.66 -5.36
C LEU A 64 3.88 -5.81 -5.60
N VAL A 65 4.41 -5.17 -4.55
CA VAL A 65 5.48 -4.16 -4.66
C VAL A 65 6.41 -4.19 -3.45
N GLU A 66 7.58 -3.59 -3.60
CA GLU A 66 8.49 -3.39 -2.47
C GLU A 66 7.91 -2.36 -1.47
N VAL A 67 8.02 -2.67 -0.18
CA VAL A 67 7.65 -1.76 0.92
C VAL A 67 8.92 -1.11 1.46
N ARG A 68 8.93 0.22 1.54
CA ARG A 68 10.08 1.00 1.98
C ARG A 68 9.68 1.98 3.06
N GLU A 69 10.56 2.20 4.02
CA GLU A 69 10.38 3.28 4.97
C GLU A 69 10.62 4.64 4.29
N PRO A 70 9.63 5.56 4.28
CA PRO A 70 9.84 6.88 3.73
C PRO A 70 10.86 7.61 4.61
N LYS A 71 11.92 8.13 4.00
CA LYS A 71 12.84 9.05 4.68
C LYS A 71 12.11 10.37 4.88
N ILE A 72 11.47 10.53 6.04
CA ILE A 72 10.86 11.79 6.43
C ILE A 72 12.02 12.77 6.66
N GLY A 73 12.05 13.86 5.90
CA GLY A 73 13.04 14.93 6.00
C GLY A 73 12.84 15.79 7.25
N VAL A 74 12.77 15.16 8.41
CA VAL A 74 12.90 15.82 9.69
C VAL A 74 14.23 15.39 10.28
N ASN A 75 15.03 16.33 10.76
CA ASN A 75 16.15 16.03 11.65
C ASN A 75 15.60 15.42 12.95
N GLY A 76 15.17 14.16 12.91
CA GLY A 76 14.43 13.52 13.99
C GLY A 76 13.94 12.14 13.57
N PHE A 77 14.73 11.13 13.88
CA PHE A 77 14.32 9.73 13.79
C PHE A 77 12.98 9.51 14.48
N ILE A 78 12.01 8.92 13.78
CA ILE A 78 10.91 8.23 14.46
C ILE A 78 11.40 6.79 14.72
N TYR A 79 12.26 6.63 15.73
CA TYR A 79 12.49 5.32 16.33
C TYR A 79 11.25 4.98 17.16
N LEU A 80 10.39 4.09 16.66
CA LEU A 80 9.57 3.27 17.56
C LEU A 80 10.49 2.19 18.13
N HIS A 81 11.16 2.52 19.23
CA HIS A 81 11.71 1.51 20.13
C HIS A 81 10.55 1.03 21.00
N VAL A 82 9.95 -0.09 20.60
CA VAL A 82 9.10 -0.87 21.50
C VAL A 82 10.07 -1.62 22.42
N MET A 83 10.08 -1.25 23.71
CA MET A 83 10.72 -2.00 24.78
C MET A 83 9.99 -3.33 25.03
#